data_AF-W2ZZL0-F1
#
_entry.id   AF-W2ZZL0-F1
#
_cell.length_a   1.000
_cell.length_b   1.000
_cell.length_c   1.000
_cell.angle_alpha   90.00
_cell.angle_beta   90.00
_cell.angle_gamma   90.00
#
_symmetry.space_group_name_H-M   'P 1'
#
loop_
_entity.id
_entity.type
_entity.pdbx_description
1 polymer ?
#
loop_
_entity_poly.entity_id
_entity_poly.type
_entity_poly.pdbx_seq_one_letter_code
_entity_poly.pdbx_strand_id
1 'polypeptide(L)'
;MQRLTSILLLWVACCTAGAASTVGNDVSALHHDGELLEELRVLYPEPNVLYKSPIVFRFQIVTPDFSALMAAYTGLRWLCLQLDDTWRRCIPIESGALMIESIEAGNHTARLVMFDSATPETGKELLQSYEVAFTVLSDEDFAASLKQQRLDDLALYGPEIRETENMNIVEWFRLQNSEGGSKTANYVTHEVDPATGDTAAKLPNSSPTNPPLLVIGVKTRVIAGFLFRQAIRQTWASKDNLPSNVRVLFAACRIPVDASEEVRQAIAHEQKVYGSDLLTDVLDCEDSYASLPQKVKEFLYFVGTDHVLRRAGYVMIADEDVYVRADVFAEQLAALGPLTDLYAGHVKEGNAFLPERDPQRRYYLPESVYPLDEFPPFAWGPHYLMSMDVVDFIAYNREELQGLGCLDDVTIALWLLAIQVHPQHLAQFQNLREAPCTNELLAYADLGPPAMRIIHNNLKSGRNFCLGFNRHTWDKDAN
;
A
#
# COMPACT_ATOMS: atom_id res chain seq x y z
N MET A 1 13.67 9.02 -22.23
CA MET A 1 14.56 8.79 -21.06
C MET A 1 15.40 10.06 -20.81
N GLN A 2 15.61 10.51 -19.57
CA GLN A 2 16.08 11.86 -19.13
C GLN A 2 15.06 13.02 -19.10
N ARG A 3 13.85 12.85 -18.53
CA ARG A 3 12.98 14.01 -18.20
C ARG A 3 12.44 14.08 -16.77
N LEU A 4 12.82 13.16 -15.88
CA LEU A 4 12.38 13.19 -14.47
C LEU A 4 13.49 13.43 -13.43
N THR A 5 14.76 13.55 -13.86
CA THR A 5 15.90 13.78 -12.94
C THR A 5 16.46 15.21 -12.93
N SER A 6 15.84 16.18 -13.61
CA SER A 6 16.46 17.51 -13.80
C SER A 6 15.77 18.70 -13.16
N ILE A 7 14.79 18.52 -12.26
CA ILE A 7 14.26 19.65 -11.46
C ILE A 7 14.03 19.20 -10.01
N LEU A 8 15.10 18.79 -9.31
CA LEU A 8 15.13 18.80 -7.84
C LEU A 8 16.54 18.58 -7.27
N LEU A 9 17.58 19.23 -7.81
CA LEU A 9 18.93 19.20 -7.22
C LEU A 9 19.65 20.52 -7.53
N LEU A 10 19.41 21.52 -6.70
CA LEU A 10 20.28 22.69 -6.55
C LEU A 10 20.79 22.64 -5.12
N TRP A 11 22.02 22.13 -4.97
CA TRP A 11 23.10 22.64 -4.11
C TRP A 11 24.20 21.56 -4.03
N VAL A 12 25.21 21.70 -4.89
CA VAL A 12 26.55 21.10 -4.71
C VAL A 12 27.55 22.21 -5.02
N ALA A 13 28.49 22.46 -4.12
CA ALA A 13 29.93 22.45 -4.42
C ALA A 13 30.78 23.11 -3.32
N CYS A 14 31.75 22.34 -2.81
CA CYS A 14 33.17 22.69 -2.54
C CYS A 14 33.76 21.50 -1.73
N CYS A 15 34.92 20.89 -1.97
CA CYS A 15 36.14 21.27 -2.70
C CYS A 15 36.98 20.02 -3.06
N THR A 16 37.54 20.05 -4.28
CA THR A 16 38.91 19.69 -4.75
C THR A 16 39.72 18.48 -4.23
N ALA A 17 39.99 17.55 -5.16
CA ALA A 17 41.28 17.05 -5.70
C ALA A 17 42.52 16.83 -4.80
N GLY A 18 43.10 15.62 -4.89
CA GLY A 18 44.48 15.33 -4.48
C GLY A 18 44.97 13.90 -4.79
N ALA A 19 45.78 13.78 -5.86
CA ALA A 19 46.91 12.88 -6.14
C ALA A 19 46.87 11.35 -5.86
N ALA A 20 47.29 10.60 -6.88
CA ALA A 20 47.66 9.19 -6.84
C ALA A 20 49.12 8.97 -6.37
N SER A 21 49.35 7.89 -5.61
CA SER A 21 50.67 7.26 -5.46
C SER A 21 50.53 5.76 -5.15
N THR A 22 51.35 4.95 -5.79
CA THR A 22 51.37 3.49 -5.74
C THR A 22 52.42 2.92 -4.78
N VAL A 23 52.01 1.82 -4.11
CA VAL A 23 52.79 0.69 -3.58
C VAL A 23 53.64 0.87 -2.30
N GLY A 24 53.19 0.14 -1.26
CA GLY A 24 54.01 -0.37 -0.16
C GLY A 24 53.23 -1.48 0.53
N ASN A 25 53.60 -2.75 0.27
CA ASN A 25 53.14 -3.91 1.05
C ASN A 25 53.73 -3.79 2.44
N ASP A 26 52.93 -3.43 3.44
CA ASP A 26 53.29 -3.61 4.84
C ASP A 26 52.09 -4.17 5.61
N VAL A 27 52.24 -5.43 6.02
CA VAL A 27 51.26 -6.21 6.75
C VAL A 27 51.50 -5.96 8.24
N SER A 28 51.14 -4.77 8.74
CA SER A 28 50.99 -4.51 10.17
C SER A 28 50.36 -3.14 10.45
N ALA A 29 49.08 -2.95 10.12
CA ALA A 29 48.28 -1.83 10.66
C ALA A 29 46.78 -2.07 10.44
N LEU A 30 46.21 -3.11 11.05
CA LEU A 30 44.76 -3.26 11.21
C LEU A 30 44.45 -3.34 12.70
N HIS A 31 44.44 -2.17 13.33
CA HIS A 31 43.77 -1.95 14.60
C HIS A 31 43.18 -0.54 14.59
N HIS A 32 42.02 -0.41 13.95
CA HIS A 32 41.04 0.68 14.16
C HIS A 32 39.66 0.03 14.34
N ASP A 33 39.56 -0.98 15.22
CA ASP A 33 38.31 -1.70 15.56
C ASP A 33 37.25 -0.80 16.25
N GLY A 34 37.51 0.51 16.40
CA GLY A 34 36.67 1.44 17.16
C GLY A 34 35.94 2.52 16.34
N GLU A 35 36.22 2.72 15.04
CA GLU A 35 35.65 3.83 14.26
C GLU A 35 34.51 3.44 13.30
N LEU A 36 34.32 2.14 12.99
CA LEU A 36 33.31 1.71 12.02
C LEU A 36 31.90 1.57 12.60
N LEU A 37 31.75 1.47 13.92
CA LEU A 37 30.46 1.32 14.61
C LEU A 37 30.25 2.49 15.57
N GLU A 38 29.27 3.32 15.26
CA GLU A 38 28.94 4.48 16.09
C GLU A 38 27.84 4.14 17.10
N GLU A 39 26.79 3.45 16.66
CA GLU A 39 25.62 3.19 17.51
C GLU A 39 24.82 1.97 17.07
N LEU A 40 24.16 1.35 18.05
CA LEU A 40 23.15 0.31 17.83
C LEU A 40 21.82 0.76 18.43
N ARG A 41 20.76 0.82 17.63
CA ARG A 41 19.43 1.26 18.06
C ARG A 41 18.40 0.16 17.84
N VAL A 42 17.56 -0.09 18.84
CA VAL A 42 16.30 -0.81 18.66
C VAL A 42 15.28 0.20 18.14
N LEU A 43 14.78 -0.03 16.92
CA LEU A 43 13.74 0.80 16.29
C LEU A 43 12.34 0.27 16.59
N TYR A 44 12.22 -1.01 16.88
CA TYR A 44 10.96 -1.66 17.26
C TYR A 44 11.27 -2.87 18.15
N PRO A 45 10.56 -3.08 19.27
CA PRO A 45 9.47 -2.27 19.82
C PRO A 45 9.94 -0.87 20.26
N GLU A 46 9.00 0.07 20.28
CA GLU A 46 9.15 1.43 20.80
C GLU A 46 8.87 1.45 22.32
N PRO A 47 9.53 2.34 23.08
CA PRO A 47 9.36 2.42 24.53
C PRO A 47 7.92 2.72 24.95
N ASN A 48 7.41 1.96 25.92
CA ASN A 48 6.10 2.11 26.56
C ASN A 48 4.88 1.97 25.63
N VAL A 49 5.05 1.29 24.50
CA VAL A 49 3.96 0.98 23.58
C VAL A 49 3.40 -0.42 23.87
N LEU A 50 2.10 -0.58 23.59
CA LEU A 50 1.37 -1.85 23.72
C LEU A 50 1.52 -2.65 22.42
N TYR A 51 1.79 -3.95 22.54
CA TYR A 51 2.01 -4.86 21.42
C TYR A 51 1.20 -6.14 21.55
N LYS A 52 1.03 -6.83 20.41
CA LYS A 52 0.62 -8.25 20.38
C LYS A 52 1.78 -9.13 19.92
N SER A 53 1.77 -10.36 20.37
CA SER A 53 2.74 -11.39 20.00
C SER A 53 2.37 -12.03 18.64
N PRO A 54 3.33 -12.48 17.80
CA PRO A 54 4.77 -12.35 17.94
C PRO A 54 5.28 -10.95 17.57
N ILE A 55 6.42 -10.56 18.16
CA ILE A 55 7.04 -9.23 17.96
C ILE A 55 8.20 -9.35 16.98
N VAL A 56 8.23 -8.41 16.03
CA VAL A 56 9.28 -8.28 15.02
C VAL A 56 10.27 -7.21 15.47
N PHE A 57 11.39 -7.59 16.06
CA PHE A 57 12.44 -6.66 16.44
C PHE A 57 13.13 -6.09 15.21
N ARG A 58 13.13 -4.75 15.11
CA ARG A 58 13.86 -4.00 14.09
C ARG A 58 14.94 -3.18 14.75
N PHE A 59 16.10 -3.12 14.12
CA PHE A 59 17.23 -2.39 14.64
C PHE A 59 17.98 -1.62 13.55
N GLN A 60 18.76 -0.64 13.97
CA GLN A 60 19.60 0.18 13.12
C GLN A 60 21.03 0.14 13.64
N ILE A 61 21.96 -0.06 12.72
CA ILE A 61 23.39 0.08 12.95
C ILE A 61 23.81 1.42 12.34
N VAL A 62 24.37 2.30 13.17
CA VAL A 62 24.88 3.59 12.73
C VAL A 62 26.39 3.44 12.48
N THR A 63 26.80 3.75 11.26
CA THR A 63 28.18 3.61 10.79
C THR A 63 28.49 4.68 9.75
N PRO A 64 29.72 5.23 9.73
CA PRO A 64 30.14 6.20 8.71
C PRO A 64 30.37 5.54 7.33
N ASP A 65 30.65 4.24 7.30
CA ASP A 65 30.91 3.47 6.07
C ASP A 65 30.39 2.03 6.22
N PHE A 66 29.19 1.80 5.70
CA PHE A 66 28.55 0.49 5.71
C PHE A 66 29.33 -0.56 4.91
N SER A 67 29.98 -0.17 3.81
CA SER A 67 30.75 -1.11 2.98
C SER A 67 31.98 -1.60 3.72
N ALA A 68 32.71 -0.70 4.38
CA ALA A 68 33.86 -1.05 5.20
C ALA A 68 33.46 -1.89 6.42
N LEU A 69 32.33 -1.55 7.07
CA LEU A 69 31.77 -2.33 8.17
C LEU A 69 31.50 -3.76 7.73
N MET A 70 30.73 -3.96 6.65
CA MET A 70 30.40 -5.30 6.17
C MET A 70 31.64 -6.08 5.76
N ALA A 71 32.62 -5.45 5.10
CA ALA A 71 33.87 -6.13 4.73
C ALA A 71 34.66 -6.65 5.95
N ALA A 72 34.61 -5.94 7.08
CA ALA A 72 35.33 -6.32 8.28
C ALA A 72 34.52 -7.23 9.24
N TYR A 73 33.18 -7.18 9.20
CA TYR A 73 32.32 -7.75 10.24
C TYR A 73 31.52 -8.97 9.78
N THR A 74 31.33 -9.16 8.46
CA THR A 74 30.59 -10.30 7.90
C THR A 74 31.18 -11.63 8.37
N GLY A 75 30.33 -12.53 8.90
CA GLY A 75 30.72 -13.85 9.38
C GLY A 75 31.55 -13.86 10.68
N LEU A 76 31.83 -12.70 11.27
CA LEU A 76 32.66 -12.55 12.46
C LEU A 76 31.92 -11.92 13.65
N ARG A 77 30.69 -11.45 13.44
CA ARG A 77 29.95 -10.59 14.36
C ARG A 77 28.50 -10.99 14.41
N TRP A 78 27.98 -11.04 15.64
CA TRP A 78 26.63 -11.50 15.91
C TRP A 78 25.86 -10.44 16.70
N LEU A 79 24.62 -10.22 16.30
CA LEU A 79 23.65 -9.40 17.01
C LEU A 79 22.74 -10.33 17.81
N CYS A 80 22.74 -10.15 19.13
CA CYS A 80 22.01 -10.97 20.08
C CYS A 80 20.94 -10.15 20.79
N LEU A 81 19.71 -10.64 20.75
CA LEU A 81 18.58 -10.07 21.48
C LEU A 81 18.57 -10.61 22.91
N GLN A 82 18.61 -9.71 23.88
CA GLN A 82 18.30 -10.00 25.27
C GLN A 82 16.88 -9.52 25.57
N LEU A 83 16.06 -10.41 26.12
CA LEU A 83 14.68 -10.16 26.54
C LEU A 83 14.55 -10.56 28.01
N ASP A 84 14.16 -9.61 28.87
CA ASP A 84 14.06 -9.79 30.34
C ASP A 84 15.31 -10.45 30.92
N ASP A 85 16.46 -9.83 30.66
CA ASP A 85 17.79 -10.30 31.04
C ASP A 85 18.20 -11.68 30.46
N THR A 86 17.38 -12.29 29.61
CA THR A 86 17.60 -13.62 29.04
C THR A 86 17.96 -13.54 27.55
N TRP A 87 19.03 -14.22 27.14
CA TRP A 87 19.40 -14.30 25.73
C TRP A 87 18.39 -15.13 24.92
N ARG A 88 17.95 -14.58 23.79
CA ARG A 88 16.96 -15.20 22.91
C ARG A 88 17.60 -15.73 21.64
N ARG A 89 17.86 -14.83 20.70
CA ARG A 89 18.34 -15.14 19.35
C ARG A 89 19.58 -14.32 19.05
N CYS A 90 20.59 -14.98 18.49
CA CYS A 90 21.75 -14.35 17.90
C CYS A 90 21.72 -14.58 16.38
N ILE A 91 21.87 -13.51 15.61
CA ILE A 91 21.96 -13.57 14.15
C ILE A 91 23.27 -12.93 13.68
N PRO A 92 23.90 -13.45 12.62
CA PRO A 92 25.02 -12.76 11.97
C PRO A 92 24.61 -11.35 11.51
N ILE A 93 25.52 -10.39 11.57
CA ILE A 93 25.27 -8.99 11.19
C ILE A 93 24.75 -8.84 9.75
N GLU A 94 25.15 -9.74 8.85
CA GLU A 94 24.72 -9.80 7.45
C GLU A 94 23.32 -10.38 7.22
N SER A 95 22.69 -10.97 8.24
CA SER A 95 21.38 -11.64 8.09
C SER A 95 20.19 -10.67 8.00
N GLY A 96 20.44 -9.36 8.14
CA GLY A 96 19.41 -8.34 8.04
C GLY A 96 18.72 -8.01 9.37
N ALA A 97 17.95 -6.91 9.37
CA ALA A 97 17.51 -6.19 10.55
C ALA A 97 16.31 -6.79 11.32
N LEU A 98 16.05 -8.10 11.21
CA LEU A 98 14.76 -8.65 11.62
C LEU A 98 14.90 -9.92 12.48
N MET A 99 14.41 -9.86 13.72
CA MET A 99 14.20 -11.02 14.59
C MET A 99 12.73 -11.13 14.97
N ILE A 100 12.16 -12.32 14.92
CA ILE A 100 10.76 -12.55 15.30
C ILE A 100 10.74 -13.45 16.53
N GLU A 101 10.15 -12.96 17.61
CA GLU A 101 10.03 -13.69 18.87
C GLU A 101 8.57 -13.73 19.35
N SER A 102 8.13 -14.91 19.77
CA SER A 102 6.88 -15.07 20.49
C SER A 102 7.12 -14.78 21.97
N ILE A 103 6.48 -13.74 22.47
CA ILE A 103 6.60 -13.24 23.84
C ILE A 103 5.25 -13.42 24.54
N GLU A 104 5.26 -13.81 25.81
CA GLU A 104 4.06 -13.94 26.63
C GLU A 104 3.46 -12.57 26.96
N ALA A 105 2.22 -12.52 27.44
CA ALA A 105 1.63 -11.25 27.87
C ALA A 105 2.28 -10.77 29.18
N GLY A 106 2.63 -9.49 29.25
CA GLY A 106 3.35 -8.91 30.38
C GLY A 106 4.11 -7.64 30.03
N ASN A 107 4.83 -7.11 31.01
CA ASN A 107 5.79 -6.04 30.79
C ASN A 107 7.16 -6.68 30.55
N HIS A 108 7.83 -6.23 29.50
CA HIS A 108 9.09 -6.78 29.04
C HIS A 108 10.11 -5.67 28.81
N THR A 109 11.38 -6.05 28.87
CA THR A 109 12.52 -5.21 28.51
C THR A 109 13.34 -5.91 27.44
N ALA A 110 13.79 -5.17 26.44
CA ALA A 110 14.66 -5.70 25.41
C ALA A 110 15.84 -4.77 25.13
N ARG A 111 16.98 -5.39 24.81
CA ARG A 111 18.15 -4.70 24.28
C ARG A 111 18.84 -5.58 23.24
N LEU A 112 19.50 -4.95 22.29
CA LEU A 112 20.33 -5.63 21.31
C LEU A 112 21.79 -5.44 21.66
N VAL A 113 22.56 -6.52 21.63
CA VAL A 113 23.98 -6.52 21.98
C VAL A 113 24.77 -7.20 20.88
N MET A 114 25.87 -6.57 20.47
CA MET A 114 26.78 -7.09 19.46
C MET A 114 27.94 -7.83 20.13
N PHE A 115 28.19 -9.05 19.67
CA PHE A 115 29.27 -9.92 20.13
C PHE A 115 30.20 -10.33 18.99
N ASP A 116 31.41 -10.75 19.36
CA ASP A 116 32.36 -11.45 18.49
C ASP A 116 32.20 -12.98 18.50
N SER A 117 31.12 -13.49 19.11
CA SER A 117 30.72 -14.90 19.12
C SER A 117 29.19 -15.03 19.05
N ALA A 118 28.70 -16.14 18.48
CA ALA A 118 27.26 -16.48 18.50
C ALA A 118 26.74 -16.86 19.89
N THR A 119 27.64 -17.08 20.85
CA THR A 119 27.34 -17.47 22.23
C THR A 119 27.62 -16.30 23.19
N PRO A 120 26.60 -15.54 23.61
CA PRO A 120 26.76 -14.34 24.44
C PRO A 120 27.53 -14.55 25.74
N GLU A 121 27.46 -15.75 26.33
CA GLU A 121 28.08 -16.04 27.63
C GLU A 121 29.61 -16.13 27.57
N THR A 122 30.15 -16.37 26.39
CA THR A 122 31.61 -16.52 26.18
C THR A 122 32.19 -15.52 25.19
N GLY A 123 31.33 -14.86 24.41
CA GLY A 123 31.71 -13.80 23.49
C GLY A 123 32.09 -12.51 24.22
N LYS A 124 32.96 -11.74 23.59
CA LYS A 124 33.27 -10.37 24.00
C LYS A 124 32.17 -9.44 23.49
N GLU A 125 31.53 -8.73 24.42
CA GLU A 125 30.62 -7.63 24.08
C GLU A 125 31.38 -6.50 23.39
N LEU A 126 30.84 -6.03 22.27
CA LEU A 126 31.42 -4.97 21.44
C LEU A 126 30.65 -3.66 21.56
N LEU A 127 29.31 -3.74 21.48
CA LEU A 127 28.41 -2.59 21.53
C LEU A 127 27.02 -3.06 21.97
N GLN A 128 26.29 -2.22 22.70
CA GLN A 128 24.89 -2.49 23.07
C GLN A 128 24.00 -1.28 22.79
N SER A 129 22.72 -1.56 22.54
CA SER A 129 21.69 -0.52 22.49
C SER A 129 21.25 -0.10 23.88
N TYR A 130 20.49 1.00 23.95
CA TYR A 130 19.66 1.28 25.12
C TYR A 130 18.62 0.17 25.31
N GLU A 131 18.21 -0.02 26.56
CA GLU A 131 17.12 -0.90 26.92
C GLU A 131 15.78 -0.23 26.62
N VAL A 132 14.86 -1.01 26.04
CA VAL A 132 13.50 -0.57 25.71
C VAL A 132 12.51 -1.39 26.52
N ALA A 133 11.69 -0.71 27.32
CA ALA A 133 10.57 -1.32 28.04
C ALA A 133 9.29 -1.26 27.19
N PHE A 134 8.50 -2.33 27.15
CA PHE A 134 7.25 -2.42 26.40
C PHE A 134 6.28 -3.41 27.04
N THR A 135 5.02 -3.41 26.63
CA THR A 135 4.00 -4.32 27.16
C THR A 135 3.42 -5.17 26.05
N VAL A 136 3.34 -6.48 26.28
CA VAL A 136 2.64 -7.43 25.41
C VAL A 136 1.29 -7.74 26.05
N LEU A 137 0.21 -7.54 25.29
CA LEU A 137 -1.14 -7.86 25.72
C LEU A 137 -1.59 -9.22 25.18
N SER A 138 -2.63 -9.78 25.78
CA SER A 138 -3.38 -10.88 25.15
C SER A 138 -4.02 -10.40 23.84
N ASP A 139 -4.34 -11.30 22.92
CA ASP A 139 -4.98 -10.91 21.66
C ASP A 139 -6.31 -10.16 21.89
N GLU A 140 -7.09 -10.58 22.90
CA GLU A 140 -8.36 -9.94 23.25
C GLU A 140 -8.15 -8.54 23.84
N ASP A 141 -7.23 -8.39 24.80
CA ASP A 141 -6.94 -7.11 25.45
C ASP A 141 -6.30 -6.13 24.45
N PHE A 142 -5.44 -6.63 23.57
CA PHE A 142 -4.83 -5.82 22.51
C PHE A 142 -5.90 -5.30 21.55
N ALA A 143 -6.79 -6.17 21.07
CA ALA A 143 -7.88 -5.79 20.17
C ALA A 143 -8.81 -4.76 20.84
N ALA A 144 -9.16 -4.95 22.12
CA ALA A 144 -9.98 -4.02 22.89
C ALA A 144 -9.30 -2.66 23.08
N SER A 145 -8.02 -2.65 23.49
CA SER A 145 -7.22 -1.44 23.65
C SER A 145 -7.10 -0.68 22.34
N LEU A 146 -6.80 -1.39 21.25
CA LEU A 146 -6.65 -0.81 19.91
C LEU A 146 -7.96 -0.24 19.38
N LYS A 147 -9.08 -0.92 19.64
CA LYS A 147 -10.42 -0.41 19.31
C LYS A 147 -10.71 0.89 20.07
N GLN A 148 -10.42 0.94 21.37
CA GLN A 148 -10.61 2.16 22.15
C GLN A 148 -9.70 3.28 21.66
N GLN A 149 -8.42 3.00 21.41
CA GLN A 149 -7.49 3.99 20.90
C GLN A 149 -7.92 4.56 19.55
N ARG A 150 -8.49 3.75 18.65
CA ARG A 150 -9.08 4.26 17.39
C ARG A 150 -10.24 5.22 17.62
N LEU A 151 -11.08 4.97 18.62
CA LEU A 151 -12.18 5.89 18.95
C LEU A 151 -11.62 7.21 19.49
N ASP A 152 -10.59 7.15 20.32
CA ASP A 152 -9.94 8.33 20.87
C ASP A 152 -9.23 9.14 19.76
N ASP A 153 -8.51 8.47 18.86
CA ASP A 153 -7.87 9.07 17.68
C ASP A 153 -8.91 9.72 16.76
N LEU A 154 -10.05 9.05 16.50
CA LEU A 154 -11.15 9.62 15.72
C LEU A 154 -11.79 10.83 16.43
N ALA A 155 -11.95 10.79 17.74
CA ALA A 155 -12.50 11.91 18.50
C ALA A 155 -11.58 13.14 18.47
N LEU A 156 -10.25 12.92 18.44
CA LEU A 156 -9.26 13.99 18.46
C LEU A 156 -8.91 14.53 17.06
N TYR A 157 -8.81 13.63 16.08
CA TYR A 157 -8.31 13.96 14.74
C TYR A 157 -9.33 13.72 13.63
N GLY A 158 -10.32 12.87 13.83
CA GLY A 158 -11.34 12.52 12.85
C GLY A 158 -12.41 13.60 12.64
N PRO A 159 -13.27 13.44 11.63
CA PRO A 159 -14.45 14.29 11.44
C PRO A 159 -15.52 13.99 12.51
N GLU A 160 -16.54 14.85 12.62
CA GLU A 160 -17.72 14.55 13.48
C GLU A 160 -18.35 13.22 13.05
N ILE A 161 -18.36 12.24 13.96
CA ILE A 161 -18.72 10.84 13.69
C ILE A 161 -20.21 10.74 13.35
N ARG A 162 -20.52 10.15 12.18
CA ARG A 162 -21.87 9.67 11.88
C ARG A 162 -21.98 8.20 12.25
N GLU A 163 -23.10 7.80 12.87
CA GLU A 163 -23.37 6.42 13.32
C GLU A 163 -23.24 5.37 12.20
N THR A 164 -23.30 5.79 10.92
CA THR A 164 -23.31 4.91 9.74
C THR A 164 -21.92 4.47 9.26
N GLU A 165 -20.82 4.90 9.90
CA GLU A 165 -19.47 4.75 9.35
C GLU A 165 -18.83 3.36 9.48
N ASN A 166 -19.43 2.46 10.27
CA ASN A 166 -18.93 1.10 10.56
C ASN A 166 -19.96 -0.01 10.27
N MET A 167 -20.90 0.22 9.35
CA MET A 167 -21.90 -0.79 8.96
C MET A 167 -21.44 -1.59 7.74
N ASN A 168 -21.71 -2.89 7.74
CA ASN A 168 -21.56 -3.69 6.51
C ASN A 168 -22.65 -3.30 5.49
N ILE A 169 -22.48 -3.75 4.23
CA ILE A 169 -23.38 -3.35 3.14
C ILE A 169 -24.85 -3.72 3.38
N VAL A 170 -25.12 -4.84 4.06
CA VAL A 170 -26.49 -5.30 4.36
C VAL A 170 -27.10 -4.49 5.48
N GLU A 171 -26.35 -4.21 6.55
CA GLU A 171 -26.79 -3.33 7.64
C GLU A 171 -27.10 -1.92 7.12
N TRP A 172 -26.21 -1.38 6.29
CA TRP A 172 -26.40 -0.09 5.63
C TRP A 172 -27.68 -0.10 4.77
N PHE A 173 -27.87 -1.13 3.95
CA PHE A 173 -29.07 -1.28 3.12
C PHE A 173 -30.36 -1.35 3.95
N ARG A 174 -30.37 -2.15 5.03
CA ARG A 174 -31.52 -2.24 5.94
C ARG A 174 -31.85 -0.91 6.60
N LEU A 175 -30.84 -0.17 7.06
CA LEU A 175 -31.02 1.14 7.67
C LEU A 175 -31.66 2.12 6.67
N GLN A 176 -31.14 2.20 5.44
CA GLN A 176 -31.69 3.08 4.41
C GLN A 176 -33.16 2.75 4.06
N ASN A 177 -33.52 1.46 4.04
CA ASN A 177 -34.91 1.04 3.81
C ASN A 177 -35.83 1.33 5.01
N SER A 178 -35.31 1.30 6.24
CA SER A 178 -36.09 1.64 7.44
C SER A 178 -36.38 3.14 7.54
N GLU A 179 -35.43 3.99 7.17
CA GLU A 179 -35.60 5.46 7.12
C GLU A 179 -36.46 5.90 5.91
N GLY A 180 -36.49 5.09 4.84
CA GLY A 180 -37.31 5.31 3.64
C GLY A 180 -38.82 5.14 3.82
N GLY A 181 -39.29 4.64 4.97
CA GLY A 181 -40.72 4.46 5.27
C GLY A 181 -41.52 5.75 5.52
N SER A 182 -40.88 6.92 5.58
CA SER A 182 -41.52 8.22 5.88
C SER A 182 -41.36 9.29 4.79
N LYS A 183 -41.08 8.91 3.55
CA LYS A 183 -41.26 9.82 2.39
C LYS A 183 -42.13 9.14 1.36
N THR A 184 -43.30 9.74 1.14
CA THR A 184 -44.33 9.41 0.17
C THR A 184 -43.76 8.86 -1.14
N ALA A 185 -44.05 7.59 -1.40
CA ALA A 185 -43.82 6.94 -2.68
C ALA A 185 -44.64 7.66 -3.77
N ASN A 186 -44.03 8.57 -4.51
CA ASN A 186 -44.57 9.00 -5.80
C ASN A 186 -44.34 7.85 -6.78
N TYR A 187 -45.33 6.97 -6.90
CA TYR A 187 -45.43 6.03 -8.01
C TYR A 187 -45.59 6.83 -9.31
N VAL A 188 -44.53 6.90 -10.11
CA VAL A 188 -44.66 7.23 -11.53
C VAL A 188 -45.00 5.93 -12.24
N THR A 189 -46.27 5.72 -12.53
CA THR A 189 -46.73 4.64 -13.42
C THR A 189 -46.29 4.96 -14.85
N HIS A 190 -45.37 4.16 -15.39
CA HIS A 190 -45.13 4.13 -16.83
C HIS A 190 -46.19 3.23 -17.47
N GLU A 191 -47.15 3.83 -18.17
CA GLU A 191 -48.00 3.09 -19.10
C GLU A 191 -47.14 2.65 -20.30
N VAL A 192 -47.05 1.33 -20.50
CA VAL A 192 -46.37 0.75 -21.66
C VAL A 192 -47.41 0.56 -22.76
N ASP A 193 -47.25 1.28 -23.87
CA ASP A 193 -48.01 1.04 -25.10
C ASP A 193 -47.60 -0.33 -25.68
N PRO A 194 -48.52 -1.30 -25.84
CA PRO A 194 -48.22 -2.64 -26.31
C PRO A 194 -47.67 -2.72 -27.75
N ALA A 195 -47.61 -1.61 -28.49
CA ALA A 195 -47.30 -1.61 -29.92
C ALA A 195 -45.82 -1.41 -30.31
N THR A 196 -44.90 -1.02 -29.40
CA THR A 196 -43.53 -0.61 -29.82
C THR A 196 -42.33 -1.21 -29.10
N GLY A 197 -42.48 -1.96 -28.01
CA GLY A 197 -41.43 -2.88 -27.52
C GLY A 197 -40.03 -2.31 -27.18
N ASP A 198 -39.81 -1.00 -27.14
CA ASP A 198 -38.50 -0.40 -26.84
C ASP A 198 -38.45 0.27 -25.45
N THR A 199 -37.63 -0.26 -24.55
CA THR A 199 -37.24 0.38 -23.29
C THR A 199 -35.95 1.18 -23.47
N ALA A 200 -36.05 2.33 -24.14
CA ALA A 200 -34.97 3.32 -24.08
C ALA A 200 -35.01 4.02 -22.70
N ALA A 201 -34.31 3.44 -21.72
CA ALA A 201 -33.95 4.15 -20.50
C ALA A 201 -33.08 5.34 -20.88
N LYS A 202 -33.65 6.55 -20.86
CA LYS A 202 -32.87 7.80 -20.95
C LYS A 202 -31.97 7.87 -19.72
N LEU A 203 -30.68 7.59 -19.91
CA LEU A 203 -29.61 7.97 -18.99
C LEU A 203 -29.75 9.47 -18.66
N PRO A 204 -29.61 9.89 -17.39
CA PRO A 204 -29.57 11.30 -17.05
C PRO A 204 -28.33 11.94 -17.69
N ASN A 205 -28.59 12.88 -18.61
CA ASN A 205 -27.60 13.71 -19.27
C ASN A 205 -26.78 14.52 -18.26
N SER A 206 -25.51 14.16 -18.10
CA SER A 206 -24.35 15.06 -18.25
C SER A 206 -23.06 14.27 -18.03
N SER A 207 -22.67 13.46 -19.01
CA SER A 207 -21.25 13.12 -19.10
C SER A 207 -20.51 14.42 -19.48
N PRO A 208 -19.48 14.84 -18.74
CA PRO A 208 -18.62 15.90 -19.22
C PRO A 208 -17.98 15.38 -20.52
N THR A 209 -18.21 16.11 -21.60
CA THR A 209 -17.63 15.86 -22.93
C THR A 209 -16.10 15.91 -22.94
N ASN A 210 -15.49 16.39 -21.85
CA ASN A 210 -14.06 16.46 -21.67
C ASN A 210 -13.52 15.18 -21.02
N PRO A 211 -12.51 14.53 -21.63
CA PRO A 211 -11.87 13.37 -21.04
C PRO A 211 -11.18 13.74 -19.71
N PRO A 212 -11.16 12.85 -18.72
CA PRO A 212 -10.42 13.09 -17.48
C PRO A 212 -8.91 13.13 -17.77
N LEU A 213 -8.14 13.83 -16.94
CA LEU A 213 -6.68 13.71 -16.94
C LEU A 213 -6.24 12.37 -16.35
N LEU A 214 -6.87 11.96 -15.24
CA LEU A 214 -6.51 10.79 -14.45
C LEU A 214 -7.75 9.92 -14.19
N VAL A 215 -7.63 8.63 -14.45
CA VAL A 215 -8.57 7.60 -14.00
C VAL A 215 -7.92 6.78 -12.89
N ILE A 216 -8.55 6.66 -11.73
CA ILE A 216 -8.08 5.84 -10.61
C ILE A 216 -8.99 4.62 -10.49
N GLY A 217 -8.44 3.44 -10.76
CA GLY A 217 -9.08 2.15 -10.53
C GLY A 217 -8.75 1.62 -9.15
N VAL A 218 -9.75 1.56 -8.27
CA VAL A 218 -9.61 1.02 -6.91
C VAL A 218 -9.96 -0.46 -6.91
N LYS A 219 -8.96 -1.33 -6.78
CA LYS A 219 -9.14 -2.76 -6.54
C LYS A 219 -9.88 -2.96 -5.22
N THR A 220 -11.09 -3.50 -5.29
CA THR A 220 -11.92 -3.71 -4.10
C THR A 220 -12.61 -5.07 -4.16
N ARG A 221 -12.98 -5.58 -2.99
CA ARG A 221 -13.87 -6.75 -2.88
C ARG A 221 -15.32 -6.30 -2.94
N VAL A 222 -16.15 -7.00 -3.68
CA VAL A 222 -17.55 -6.62 -3.94
C VAL A 222 -18.32 -6.44 -2.62
N ILE A 223 -18.24 -7.42 -1.72
CA ILE A 223 -18.99 -7.44 -0.47
C ILE A 223 -18.15 -6.85 0.69
N ALA A 224 -17.01 -7.48 0.98
CA ALA A 224 -16.18 -7.12 2.14
C ALA A 224 -15.50 -5.74 2.02
N GLY A 225 -15.37 -5.21 0.80
CA GLY A 225 -14.75 -3.91 0.53
C GLY A 225 -15.66 -2.70 0.78
N PHE A 226 -16.92 -2.91 1.16
CA PHE A 226 -17.90 -1.82 1.29
C PHE A 226 -17.42 -0.69 2.22
N LEU A 227 -16.88 -1.01 3.40
CA LEU A 227 -16.39 0.00 4.35
C LEU A 227 -15.25 0.85 3.78
N PHE A 228 -14.35 0.25 3.02
CA PHE A 228 -13.26 0.97 2.34
C PHE A 228 -13.80 1.88 1.25
N ARG A 229 -14.72 1.38 0.40
CA ARG A 229 -15.38 2.21 -0.61
C ARG A 229 -16.08 3.41 -0.01
N GLN A 230 -16.79 3.22 1.11
CA GLN A 230 -17.44 4.30 1.83
C GLN A 230 -16.45 5.33 2.37
N ALA A 231 -15.35 4.88 2.98
CA ALA A 231 -14.30 5.80 3.43
C ALA A 231 -13.67 6.57 2.28
N ILE A 232 -13.37 5.92 1.15
CA ILE A 232 -12.83 6.58 -0.05
C ILE A 232 -13.80 7.65 -0.57
N ARG A 233 -15.09 7.31 -0.74
CA ARG A 233 -16.15 8.26 -1.16
C ARG A 233 -16.38 9.40 -0.18
N GLN A 234 -16.16 9.17 1.11
CA GLN A 234 -16.28 10.21 2.15
C GLN A 234 -15.03 11.10 2.26
N THR A 235 -13.92 10.68 1.67
CA THR A 235 -12.62 11.33 1.84
C THR A 235 -12.07 11.84 0.51
N TRP A 236 -11.00 11.23 0.01
CA TRP A 236 -10.22 11.73 -1.12
C TRP A 236 -10.93 11.57 -2.48
N ALA A 237 -11.95 10.72 -2.56
CA ALA A 237 -12.80 10.59 -3.75
C ALA A 237 -14.19 11.23 -3.58
N SER A 238 -14.38 12.08 -2.57
CA SER A 238 -15.67 12.74 -2.38
C SER A 238 -15.98 13.72 -3.51
N LYS A 239 -17.26 13.89 -3.84
CA LYS A 239 -17.71 14.76 -4.94
C LYS A 239 -17.28 16.22 -4.78
N ASP A 240 -17.17 16.69 -3.54
CA ASP A 240 -16.79 18.08 -3.24
C ASP A 240 -15.27 18.32 -3.35
N ASN A 241 -14.47 17.24 -3.33
CA ASN A 241 -13.02 17.32 -3.24
C ASN A 241 -12.31 16.78 -4.47
N LEU A 242 -12.94 15.87 -5.19
CA LEU A 242 -12.36 15.24 -6.36
C LEU A 242 -12.31 16.25 -7.52
N PRO A 243 -11.13 16.54 -8.09
CA PRO A 243 -11.04 17.44 -9.23
C PRO A 243 -11.89 16.96 -10.41
N SER A 244 -12.47 17.89 -11.18
CA SER A 244 -13.38 17.55 -12.29
C SER A 244 -12.72 16.74 -13.41
N ASN A 245 -11.38 16.78 -13.50
CA ASN A 245 -10.55 16.02 -14.44
C ASN A 245 -10.02 14.70 -13.82
N VAL A 246 -10.49 14.29 -12.65
CA VAL A 246 -10.18 12.97 -12.06
C VAL A 246 -11.45 12.12 -12.03
N ARG A 247 -11.32 10.83 -12.36
CA ARG A 247 -12.39 9.83 -12.20
C ARG A 247 -11.90 8.73 -11.28
N VAL A 248 -12.70 8.35 -10.31
CA VAL A 248 -12.42 7.21 -9.41
C VAL A 248 -13.48 6.15 -9.68
N LEU A 249 -13.04 4.93 -9.94
CA LEU A 249 -13.88 3.79 -10.25
C LEU A 249 -13.46 2.61 -9.38
N PHE A 250 -14.44 1.91 -8.81
CA PHE A 250 -14.22 0.73 -8.00
C PHE A 250 -14.19 -0.51 -8.90
N ALA A 251 -12.98 -1.03 -9.11
CA ALA A 251 -12.72 -2.25 -9.85
C ALA A 251 -13.10 -3.47 -8.99
N ALA A 252 -14.39 -3.81 -9.03
CA ALA A 252 -14.97 -4.94 -8.34
C ALA A 252 -15.43 -5.97 -9.39
N CYS A 253 -15.13 -7.24 -9.16
CA CYS A 253 -15.51 -8.34 -10.04
C CYS A 253 -17.01 -8.68 -9.94
N ARG A 254 -17.44 -9.73 -10.63
CA ARG A 254 -18.82 -10.22 -10.58
C ARG A 254 -19.24 -10.58 -9.16
N ILE A 255 -20.52 -10.34 -8.85
CA ILE A 255 -21.13 -10.76 -7.59
C ILE A 255 -21.06 -12.30 -7.51
N PRO A 256 -20.59 -12.88 -6.38
CA PRO A 256 -20.54 -14.33 -6.20
C PRO A 256 -21.89 -15.00 -6.49
N VAL A 257 -21.86 -16.17 -7.13
CA VAL A 257 -23.08 -16.90 -7.53
C VAL A 257 -23.91 -17.31 -6.30
N ASP A 258 -23.25 -17.63 -5.20
CA ASP A 258 -23.82 -18.02 -3.91
C ASP A 258 -24.23 -16.83 -3.03
N ALA A 259 -24.04 -15.58 -3.47
CA ALA A 259 -24.49 -14.41 -2.74
C ALA A 259 -26.02 -14.42 -2.57
N SER A 260 -26.49 -14.17 -1.34
CA SER A 260 -27.92 -14.11 -1.02
C SER A 260 -28.63 -12.97 -1.77
N GLU A 261 -29.94 -13.12 -1.95
CA GLU A 261 -30.75 -12.09 -2.60
C GLU A 261 -30.65 -10.74 -1.88
N GLU A 262 -30.60 -10.74 -0.55
CA GLU A 262 -30.42 -9.51 0.24
C GLU A 262 -29.07 -8.83 -0.04
N VAL A 263 -27.99 -9.60 -0.20
CA VAL A 263 -26.68 -9.04 -0.57
C VAL A 263 -26.73 -8.46 -1.98
N ARG A 264 -27.37 -9.14 -2.94
CA ARG A 264 -27.54 -8.63 -4.31
C ARG A 264 -28.32 -7.32 -4.32
N GLN A 265 -29.41 -7.24 -3.55
CA GLN A 265 -30.19 -6.01 -3.41
C GLN A 265 -29.39 -4.88 -2.75
N ALA A 266 -28.57 -5.19 -1.75
CA ALA A 266 -27.71 -4.21 -1.09
C ALA A 266 -26.64 -3.65 -2.04
N ILE A 267 -26.02 -4.50 -2.87
CA ILE A 267 -25.05 -4.07 -3.91
C ILE A 267 -25.73 -3.21 -4.97
N ALA A 268 -26.88 -3.65 -5.48
CA ALA A 268 -27.66 -2.88 -6.46
C ALA A 268 -28.09 -1.52 -5.89
N HIS A 269 -28.43 -1.48 -4.60
CA HIS A 269 -28.75 -0.23 -3.90
C HIS A 269 -27.53 0.68 -3.79
N GLU A 270 -26.35 0.15 -3.46
CA GLU A 270 -25.09 0.91 -3.47
C GLU A 270 -24.82 1.53 -4.85
N GLN A 271 -24.87 0.73 -5.92
CA GLN A 271 -24.66 1.23 -7.29
C GLN A 271 -25.63 2.36 -7.65
N LYS A 272 -26.91 2.21 -7.26
CA LYS A 272 -27.94 3.22 -7.48
C LYS A 272 -27.66 4.52 -6.72
N VAL A 273 -27.20 4.44 -5.47
CA VAL A 273 -26.91 5.61 -4.63
C VAL A 273 -25.71 6.39 -5.15
N TYR A 274 -24.65 5.70 -5.59
CA TYR A 274 -23.38 6.36 -5.95
C TYR A 274 -23.17 6.59 -7.46
N GLY A 275 -24.06 6.09 -8.31
CA GLY A 275 -24.08 6.44 -9.73
C GLY A 275 -23.11 5.61 -10.56
N SER A 276 -23.12 4.28 -10.37
CA SER A 276 -22.37 3.31 -11.18
C SER A 276 -20.84 3.47 -11.15
N ASP A 277 -20.28 4.00 -10.06
CA ASP A 277 -18.83 3.98 -9.82
C ASP A 277 -18.30 2.57 -9.49
N LEU A 278 -19.18 1.63 -9.14
CA LEU A 278 -18.90 0.24 -8.83
C LEU A 278 -19.13 -0.67 -10.06
N LEU A 279 -18.04 -1.26 -10.57
CA LEU A 279 -18.00 -1.91 -11.90
C LEU A 279 -18.34 -3.41 -11.91
N THR A 280 -19.09 -3.91 -10.91
CA THR A 280 -19.38 -5.35 -10.74
C THR A 280 -20.03 -6.03 -11.94
N ASP A 281 -20.78 -5.28 -12.74
CA ASP A 281 -21.53 -5.81 -13.89
C ASP A 281 -20.76 -5.71 -15.21
N VAL A 282 -19.58 -5.07 -15.20
CA VAL A 282 -18.80 -4.76 -16.40
C VAL A 282 -17.48 -5.52 -16.43
N LEU A 283 -16.89 -5.83 -15.28
CA LEU A 283 -15.63 -6.56 -15.20
C LEU A 283 -15.88 -8.08 -15.18
N ASP A 284 -15.45 -8.77 -16.23
CA ASP A 284 -15.60 -10.23 -16.34
C ASP A 284 -14.47 -10.95 -15.59
N CYS A 285 -14.55 -10.89 -14.27
CA CYS A 285 -13.63 -11.56 -13.36
C CYS A 285 -14.37 -12.16 -12.16
N GLU A 286 -13.65 -12.97 -11.40
CA GLU A 286 -14.09 -13.50 -10.11
C GLU A 286 -13.36 -12.78 -8.98
N ASP A 287 -14.07 -12.49 -7.89
CA ASP A 287 -13.52 -11.77 -6.75
C ASP A 287 -12.70 -12.70 -5.85
N SER A 288 -11.48 -13.02 -6.29
CA SER A 288 -10.53 -13.85 -5.57
C SER A 288 -9.14 -13.19 -5.55
N TYR A 289 -8.39 -13.43 -4.48
CA TYR A 289 -6.99 -13.01 -4.42
C TYR A 289 -6.15 -13.68 -5.51
N ALA A 290 -6.49 -14.92 -5.87
CA ALA A 290 -5.80 -15.67 -6.92
C ALA A 290 -6.03 -15.12 -8.34
N SER A 291 -7.04 -14.26 -8.52
CA SER A 291 -7.41 -13.67 -9.81
C SER A 291 -7.13 -12.17 -9.89
N LEU A 292 -6.31 -11.62 -8.98
CA LEU A 292 -5.96 -10.20 -8.97
C LEU A 292 -5.40 -9.69 -10.32
N PRO A 293 -4.47 -10.40 -11.00
CA PRO A 293 -4.01 -9.95 -12.31
C PRO A 293 -5.14 -9.84 -13.35
N GLN A 294 -6.10 -10.78 -13.30
CA GLN A 294 -7.28 -10.75 -14.16
C GLN A 294 -8.19 -9.56 -13.84
N LYS A 295 -8.42 -9.26 -12.56
CA LYS A 295 -9.20 -8.07 -12.13
C LYS A 295 -8.58 -6.78 -12.68
N VAL A 296 -7.26 -6.62 -12.58
CA VAL A 296 -6.55 -5.45 -13.13
C VAL A 296 -6.67 -5.43 -14.64
N LYS A 297 -6.44 -6.56 -15.33
CA LYS A 297 -6.56 -6.65 -16.79
C LYS A 297 -7.94 -6.25 -17.30
N GLU A 298 -9.00 -6.75 -16.67
CA GLU A 298 -10.39 -6.40 -17.04
C GLU A 298 -10.68 -4.92 -16.82
N PHE A 299 -10.20 -4.34 -15.72
CA PHE A 299 -10.34 -2.91 -15.49
C PHE A 299 -9.61 -2.09 -16.55
N LEU A 300 -8.36 -2.43 -16.88
CA LEU A 300 -7.59 -1.73 -17.91
C LEU A 300 -8.21 -1.88 -19.30
N TYR A 301 -8.74 -3.06 -19.62
CA TYR A 301 -9.50 -3.30 -20.84
C TYR A 301 -10.75 -2.41 -20.91
N PHE A 302 -11.52 -2.33 -19.82
CA PHE A 302 -12.68 -1.44 -19.75
C PHE A 302 -12.28 0.03 -19.97
N VAL A 303 -11.21 0.51 -19.32
CA VAL A 303 -10.72 1.89 -19.50
C VAL A 303 -10.24 2.14 -20.93
N GLY A 304 -9.45 1.23 -21.53
CA GLY A 304 -8.90 1.38 -22.87
C GLY A 304 -9.93 1.27 -24.00
N THR A 305 -11.09 0.64 -23.73
CA THR A 305 -12.17 0.49 -24.72
C THR A 305 -13.31 1.49 -24.57
N ASP A 306 -13.50 2.06 -23.38
CA ASP A 306 -14.52 3.10 -23.15
C ASP A 306 -14.25 4.37 -23.97
N HIS A 307 -15.30 4.96 -24.56
CA HIS A 307 -15.17 6.09 -25.48
C HIS A 307 -14.63 7.37 -24.83
N VAL A 308 -14.80 7.57 -23.53
CA VAL A 308 -14.37 8.76 -22.80
C VAL A 308 -13.11 8.49 -22.01
N LEU A 309 -13.05 7.37 -21.28
CA LEU A 309 -11.92 7.06 -20.39
C LEU A 309 -10.63 6.75 -21.15
N ARG A 310 -10.71 6.14 -22.34
CA ARG A 310 -9.53 5.90 -23.21
C ARG A 310 -8.80 7.16 -23.66
N ARG A 311 -9.41 8.34 -23.46
CA ARG A 311 -8.83 9.64 -23.79
C ARG A 311 -8.16 10.30 -22.59
N ALA A 312 -8.07 9.60 -21.46
CA ALA A 312 -7.33 10.12 -20.32
C ALA A 312 -5.82 10.16 -20.58
N GLY A 313 -5.11 11.01 -19.83
CA GLY A 313 -3.64 11.03 -19.90
C GLY A 313 -3.02 9.87 -19.13
N TYR A 314 -3.64 9.54 -17.99
CA TYR A 314 -3.08 8.61 -17.01
C TYR A 314 -4.13 7.70 -16.41
N VAL A 315 -3.69 6.50 -16.02
CA VAL A 315 -4.49 5.55 -15.24
C VAL A 315 -3.67 5.12 -14.03
N MET A 316 -4.22 5.29 -12.84
CA MET A 316 -3.68 4.78 -11.60
C MET A 316 -4.46 3.53 -11.18
N ILE A 317 -3.76 2.50 -10.74
CA ILE A 317 -4.33 1.39 -9.99
C ILE A 317 -4.00 1.62 -8.52
N ALA A 318 -4.98 1.40 -7.65
CA ALA A 318 -4.83 1.49 -6.20
C ALA A 318 -5.60 0.36 -5.51
N ASP A 319 -5.14 -0.12 -4.37
CA ASP A 319 -5.93 -0.97 -3.48
C ASP A 319 -6.99 -0.15 -2.71
N GLU A 320 -8.00 -0.83 -2.17
CA GLU A 320 -9.07 -0.22 -1.36
C GLU A 320 -8.57 0.39 -0.03
N ASP A 321 -7.33 0.08 0.36
CA ASP A 321 -6.67 0.53 1.59
C ASP A 321 -5.63 1.65 1.34
N VAL A 322 -5.74 2.35 0.21
CA VAL A 322 -4.88 3.48 -0.17
C VAL A 322 -5.58 4.83 0.07
N TYR A 323 -4.87 5.76 0.69
CA TYR A 323 -5.22 7.18 0.67
C TYR A 323 -4.44 7.91 -0.43
N VAL A 324 -5.13 8.64 -1.31
CA VAL A 324 -4.51 9.41 -2.41
C VAL A 324 -4.80 10.90 -2.25
N ARG A 325 -3.79 11.77 -2.33
CA ARG A 325 -3.97 13.23 -2.48
C ARG A 325 -4.31 13.56 -3.93
N ALA A 326 -5.51 13.17 -4.37
CA ALA A 326 -5.91 13.17 -5.78
C ALA A 326 -5.89 14.58 -6.41
N ASP A 327 -6.15 15.63 -5.62
CA ASP A 327 -6.05 17.04 -6.02
C ASP A 327 -4.62 17.44 -6.38
N VAL A 328 -3.69 17.26 -5.44
CA VAL A 328 -2.26 17.56 -5.63
C VAL A 328 -1.67 16.69 -6.72
N PHE A 329 -2.05 15.41 -6.78
CA PHE A 329 -1.53 14.50 -7.78
C PHE A 329 -1.98 14.87 -9.19
N ALA A 330 -3.26 15.23 -9.38
CA ALA A 330 -3.75 15.70 -10.66
C ALA A 330 -3.08 17.02 -11.11
N GLU A 331 -2.82 17.95 -10.18
CA GLU A 331 -2.10 19.20 -10.47
C GLU A 331 -0.67 18.91 -10.97
N GLN A 332 0.04 18.01 -10.29
CA GLN A 332 1.40 17.62 -10.70
C GLN A 332 1.42 16.93 -12.07
N LEU A 333 0.48 16.01 -12.33
CA LEU A 333 0.35 15.36 -13.64
C LEU A 333 0.01 16.36 -14.75
N ALA A 334 -0.83 17.36 -14.47
CA ALA A 334 -1.14 18.41 -15.43
C ALA A 334 0.10 19.25 -15.78
N ALA A 335 0.95 19.53 -14.80
CA ALA A 335 2.19 20.29 -15.00
C ALA A 335 3.24 19.51 -15.82
N LEU A 336 3.25 18.18 -15.74
CA LEU A 336 4.15 17.33 -16.54
C LEU A 336 3.74 17.25 -18.02
N GLY A 337 2.47 17.51 -18.34
CA GLY A 337 1.90 17.27 -19.67
C GLY A 337 1.67 15.77 -19.93
N PRO A 338 1.26 15.36 -21.15
CA PRO A 338 1.06 13.95 -21.47
C PRO A 338 2.41 13.23 -21.60
N LEU A 339 2.65 12.26 -20.72
CA LEU A 339 3.76 11.32 -20.84
C LEU A 339 3.32 10.06 -21.60
N THR A 340 4.29 9.39 -22.19
CA THR A 340 4.15 8.09 -22.88
C THR A 340 5.19 7.14 -22.30
N ASP A 341 5.01 5.83 -22.48
CA ASP A 341 5.88 4.79 -21.95
C ASP A 341 6.08 4.91 -20.42
N LEU A 342 5.05 5.39 -19.69
CA LEU A 342 5.10 5.60 -18.25
C LEU A 342 4.50 4.39 -17.52
N TYR A 343 5.31 3.82 -16.64
CA TYR A 343 4.89 2.92 -15.56
C TYR A 343 5.66 3.34 -14.31
N ALA A 344 4.96 3.77 -13.26
CA ALA A 344 5.59 4.40 -12.10
C ALA A 344 4.88 4.05 -10.78
N GLY A 345 5.62 3.99 -9.68
CA GLY A 345 5.08 3.70 -8.36
C GLY A 345 6.17 3.43 -7.33
N HIS A 346 5.86 2.76 -6.23
CA HIS A 346 6.90 2.31 -5.30
C HIS A 346 7.62 1.08 -5.89
N VAL A 347 8.77 1.30 -6.52
CA VAL A 347 9.50 0.21 -7.20
C VAL A 347 10.21 -0.73 -6.24
N LYS A 348 10.06 -2.04 -6.50
CA LYS A 348 10.79 -3.15 -5.88
C LYS A 348 11.77 -3.75 -6.88
N GLU A 349 12.98 -4.04 -6.42
CA GLU A 349 14.04 -4.67 -7.22
C GLU A 349 15.06 -5.39 -6.31
N GLY A 350 15.82 -6.30 -6.91
CA GLY A 350 16.92 -7.02 -6.27
C GLY A 350 16.48 -8.15 -5.32
N ASN A 351 17.46 -8.68 -4.59
CA ASN A 351 17.37 -9.95 -3.86
C ASN A 351 16.39 -9.96 -2.67
N ALA A 352 15.75 -8.84 -2.36
CA ALA A 352 14.76 -8.74 -1.30
C ALA A 352 13.36 -9.24 -1.72
N PHE A 353 13.10 -9.37 -3.03
CA PHE A 353 11.79 -9.74 -3.57
C PHE A 353 11.95 -10.89 -4.58
N LEU A 354 12.06 -12.11 -4.06
CA LEU A 354 12.21 -13.33 -4.86
C LEU A 354 10.86 -14.08 -4.98
N PRO A 355 10.68 -14.91 -6.04
CA PRO A 355 9.57 -15.84 -6.13
C PRO A 355 9.49 -16.75 -4.90
N GLU A 356 8.34 -16.74 -4.21
CA GLU A 356 8.12 -17.60 -3.05
C GLU A 356 7.91 -19.05 -3.51
N ARG A 357 8.82 -19.96 -3.11
CA ARG A 357 8.83 -21.35 -3.57
C ARG A 357 8.18 -22.33 -2.59
N ASP A 358 7.83 -21.87 -1.39
CA ASP A 358 7.13 -22.72 -0.42
C ASP A 358 5.61 -22.75 -0.70
N PRO A 359 5.03 -23.93 -1.00
CA PRO A 359 3.59 -24.07 -1.29
C PRO A 359 2.68 -23.70 -0.11
N GLN A 360 3.20 -23.57 1.11
CA GLN A 360 2.43 -23.15 2.28
C GLN A 360 2.35 -21.63 2.42
N ARG A 361 3.12 -20.87 1.63
CA ARG A 361 3.17 -19.41 1.72
C ARG A 361 2.16 -18.78 0.77
N ARG A 362 1.60 -17.64 1.19
CA ARG A 362 0.51 -16.93 0.48
C ARG A 362 0.83 -16.58 -0.97
N TYR A 363 2.11 -16.32 -1.26
CA TYR A 363 2.58 -15.86 -2.58
C TYR A 363 3.28 -16.96 -3.38
N TYR A 364 3.03 -18.23 -3.03
CA TYR A 364 3.65 -19.37 -3.70
C TYR A 364 3.56 -19.27 -5.22
N LEU A 365 4.72 -19.33 -5.85
CA LEU A 365 4.91 -19.31 -7.28
C LEU A 365 5.84 -20.46 -7.69
N PRO A 366 5.30 -21.56 -8.23
CA PRO A 366 6.12 -22.71 -8.61
C PRO A 366 7.09 -22.37 -9.74
N GLU A 367 8.25 -23.03 -9.73
CA GLU A 367 9.28 -22.89 -10.78
C GLU A 367 8.75 -23.28 -12.18
N SER A 368 7.80 -24.22 -12.24
CA SER A 368 7.13 -24.61 -13.48
C SER A 368 6.28 -23.49 -14.11
N VAL A 369 5.87 -22.49 -13.31
CA VAL A 369 5.12 -21.31 -13.78
C VAL A 369 6.07 -20.13 -14.01
N TYR A 370 7.07 -19.96 -13.13
CA TYR A 370 8.08 -18.92 -13.25
C TYR A 370 9.48 -19.48 -12.99
N PRO A 371 10.25 -19.81 -14.03
CA PRO A 371 11.52 -20.52 -13.90
C PRO A 371 12.70 -19.62 -13.52
N LEU A 372 12.53 -18.30 -13.51
CA LEU A 372 13.60 -17.37 -13.13
C LEU A 372 13.68 -17.25 -11.60
N ASP A 373 14.89 -17.06 -11.09
CA ASP A 373 15.15 -16.94 -9.64
C ASP A 373 14.79 -15.57 -9.07
N GLU A 374 14.71 -14.54 -9.91
CA GLU A 374 14.45 -13.16 -9.53
C GLU A 374 13.34 -12.56 -10.38
N PHE A 375 12.52 -11.70 -9.78
CA PHE A 375 11.57 -10.89 -10.53
C PHE A 375 12.29 -9.73 -11.23
N PRO A 376 11.81 -9.28 -12.41
CA PRO A 376 12.24 -7.98 -12.92
C PRO A 376 11.82 -6.87 -11.96
N PRO A 377 12.42 -5.67 -12.01
CA PRO A 377 11.91 -4.53 -11.27
C PRO A 377 10.42 -4.31 -11.57
N PHE A 378 9.62 -4.04 -10.54
CA PHE A 378 8.18 -3.82 -10.66
C PHE A 378 7.69 -2.72 -9.73
N ALA A 379 6.62 -2.00 -10.10
CA ALA A 379 5.95 -1.08 -9.18
C ALA A 379 5.00 -1.87 -8.27
N TRP A 380 5.13 -1.69 -6.96
CA TRP A 380 4.49 -2.52 -5.95
C TRP A 380 2.96 -2.42 -5.97
N GLY A 381 2.28 -3.55 -5.74
CA GLY A 381 0.84 -3.74 -5.95
C GLY A 381 -0.15 -2.76 -5.31
N PRO A 382 0.09 -2.15 -4.13
CA PRO A 382 -0.89 -1.26 -3.53
C PRO A 382 -1.21 -0.03 -4.38
N HIS A 383 -0.25 0.51 -5.13
CA HIS A 383 -0.50 1.62 -6.04
C HIS A 383 0.58 1.80 -7.10
N TYR A 384 0.15 2.04 -8.34
CA TYR A 384 1.01 2.40 -9.47
C TYR A 384 0.25 3.18 -10.53
N LEU A 385 0.98 3.97 -11.31
CA LEU A 385 0.51 4.85 -12.37
C LEU A 385 1.02 4.36 -13.73
N MET A 386 0.17 4.45 -14.74
CA MET A 386 0.50 4.20 -16.14
C MET A 386 0.06 5.36 -17.02
N SER A 387 0.78 5.62 -18.11
CA SER A 387 0.26 6.44 -19.21
C SER A 387 -0.76 5.67 -20.04
N MET A 388 -1.63 6.39 -20.76
CA MET A 388 -2.72 5.74 -21.50
C MET A 388 -2.26 4.82 -22.64
N ASP A 389 -1.14 5.11 -23.29
CA ASP A 389 -0.54 4.23 -24.32
C ASP A 389 -0.13 2.86 -23.76
N VAL A 390 0.31 2.81 -22.51
CA VAL A 390 0.59 1.56 -21.79
C VAL A 390 -0.70 0.78 -21.52
N VAL A 391 -1.78 1.48 -21.14
CA VAL A 391 -3.10 0.88 -20.93
C VAL A 391 -3.69 0.37 -22.24
N ASP A 392 -3.57 1.13 -23.33
CA ASP A 392 -4.00 0.75 -24.67
C ASP A 392 -3.28 -0.53 -25.13
N PHE A 393 -1.98 -0.67 -24.86
CA PHE A 393 -1.25 -1.92 -25.14
C PHE A 393 -1.86 -3.11 -24.39
N ILE A 394 -2.12 -2.97 -23.09
CA ILE A 394 -2.71 -4.06 -22.30
C ILE A 394 -4.12 -4.40 -22.78
N ALA A 395 -4.96 -3.38 -23.02
CA ALA A 395 -6.31 -3.55 -23.51
C ALA A 395 -6.35 -4.22 -24.88
N TYR A 396 -5.46 -3.84 -25.79
CA TYR A 396 -5.36 -4.41 -27.13
C TYR A 396 -4.91 -5.88 -27.12
N ASN A 397 -4.02 -6.27 -26.19
CA ASN A 397 -3.48 -7.62 -26.08
C ASN A 397 -4.13 -8.44 -24.95
N ARG A 398 -5.37 -8.12 -24.56
CA ARG A 398 -6.06 -8.73 -23.40
C ARG A 398 -6.06 -10.27 -23.44
N GLU A 399 -6.24 -10.86 -24.61
CA GLU A 399 -6.37 -12.32 -24.80
C GLU A 399 -5.01 -13.02 -24.73
N GLU A 400 -3.96 -12.36 -25.16
CA GLU A 400 -2.59 -12.88 -25.22
C GLU A 400 -1.85 -12.74 -23.88
N LEU A 401 -2.20 -11.72 -23.10
CA LEU A 401 -1.56 -11.42 -21.82
C LEU A 401 -2.07 -12.32 -20.69
N GLN A 402 -1.20 -13.22 -20.25
CA GLN A 402 -1.48 -14.17 -19.17
C GLN A 402 -0.96 -13.67 -17.82
N GLY A 403 -1.75 -13.87 -16.77
CA GLY A 403 -1.39 -13.46 -15.40
C GLY A 403 -0.48 -14.46 -14.70
N LEU A 404 0.35 -13.94 -13.78
CA LEU A 404 1.26 -14.73 -12.97
C LEU A 404 0.69 -14.98 -11.57
N GLY A 405 -0.06 -16.08 -11.42
CA GLY A 405 -0.66 -16.47 -10.14
C GLY A 405 -1.50 -15.33 -9.54
N CYS A 406 -1.22 -14.97 -8.28
CA CYS A 406 -1.89 -13.90 -7.55
C CYS A 406 -1.14 -12.54 -7.58
N LEU A 407 -0.08 -12.42 -8.38
CA LEU A 407 0.86 -11.29 -8.35
C LEU A 407 0.53 -10.30 -9.49
N ASP A 408 -0.43 -9.41 -9.27
CA ASP A 408 -0.83 -8.43 -10.29
C ASP A 408 0.29 -7.43 -10.61
N ASP A 409 1.07 -7.01 -9.61
CA ASP A 409 2.20 -6.10 -9.77
C ASP A 409 3.32 -6.68 -10.64
N VAL A 410 3.80 -7.89 -10.31
CA VAL A 410 4.81 -8.59 -11.12
C VAL A 410 4.27 -8.92 -12.51
N THR A 411 2.99 -9.30 -12.61
CA THR A 411 2.34 -9.57 -13.90
C THR A 411 2.40 -8.35 -14.82
N ILE A 412 2.02 -7.17 -14.33
CA ILE A 412 2.04 -5.94 -15.12
C ILE A 412 3.48 -5.66 -15.58
N ALA A 413 4.46 -5.71 -14.68
CA ALA A 413 5.86 -5.49 -15.06
C ALA A 413 6.32 -6.42 -16.18
N LEU A 414 5.98 -7.72 -16.12
CA LEU A 414 6.31 -8.69 -17.16
C LEU A 414 5.66 -8.37 -18.51
N TRP A 415 4.39 -7.95 -18.53
CA TRP A 415 3.73 -7.54 -19.77
C TRP A 415 4.41 -6.32 -20.39
N LEU A 416 4.83 -5.36 -19.57
CA LEU A 416 5.45 -4.12 -20.02
C LEU A 416 6.90 -4.29 -20.51
N LEU A 417 7.59 -5.35 -20.09
CA LEU A 417 8.88 -5.72 -20.68
C LEU A 417 8.78 -6.02 -22.19
N ALA A 418 7.64 -6.53 -22.67
CA ALA A 418 7.42 -6.80 -24.09
C ALA A 418 7.51 -5.54 -24.97
N ILE A 419 7.26 -4.36 -24.38
CA ILE A 419 7.34 -3.05 -25.03
C ILE A 419 8.48 -2.18 -24.46
N GLN A 420 9.39 -2.76 -23.67
CA GLN A 420 10.54 -2.07 -23.06
C GLN A 420 10.15 -0.87 -22.17
N VAL A 421 8.97 -0.95 -21.55
CA VAL A 421 8.54 0.00 -20.52
C VAL A 421 8.98 -0.52 -19.17
N HIS A 422 9.81 0.25 -18.49
CA HIS A 422 10.39 -0.10 -17.18
C HIS A 422 9.78 0.75 -16.07
N PRO A 423 9.63 0.20 -14.84
CA PRO A 423 9.05 0.94 -13.74
C PRO A 423 9.93 2.11 -13.31
N GLN A 424 9.29 3.20 -12.90
CA GLN A 424 9.94 4.41 -12.38
C GLN A 424 9.56 4.63 -10.92
N HIS A 425 10.55 4.79 -10.05
CA HIS A 425 10.33 4.95 -8.61
C HIS A 425 9.74 6.33 -8.25
N LEU A 426 8.64 6.33 -7.48
CA LEU A 426 8.00 7.51 -6.90
C LEU A 426 8.16 7.47 -5.38
N ALA A 427 9.06 8.29 -4.82
CA ALA A 427 9.32 8.31 -3.38
C ALA A 427 8.10 8.69 -2.52
N GLN A 428 7.14 9.41 -3.11
CA GLN A 428 5.90 9.86 -2.46
C GLN A 428 4.81 8.77 -2.40
N PHE A 429 5.08 7.59 -2.96
CA PHE A 429 4.23 6.42 -2.93
C PHE A 429 4.82 5.47 -1.88
N GLN A 430 4.17 5.37 -0.73
CA GLN A 430 4.66 4.58 0.40
C GLN A 430 3.58 3.69 0.97
N ASN A 431 3.96 2.75 1.83
CA ASN A 431 3.03 1.83 2.50
C ASN A 431 3.41 1.68 3.97
N LEU A 432 2.40 1.54 4.83
CA LEU A 432 2.55 1.51 6.28
C LEU A 432 3.50 0.41 6.79
N ARG A 433 3.57 -0.72 6.07
CA ARG A 433 4.40 -1.87 6.45
C ARG A 433 5.90 -1.61 6.31
N GLU A 434 6.27 -0.69 5.42
CA GLU A 434 7.67 -0.46 5.05
C GLU A 434 8.21 0.85 5.59
N ALA A 435 7.43 1.92 5.52
CA ALA A 435 7.87 3.25 5.89
C ALA A 435 6.89 3.95 6.84
N PRO A 436 7.40 4.75 7.80
CA PRO A 436 6.56 5.62 8.60
C PRO A 436 5.91 6.70 7.73
N CYS A 437 4.83 7.29 8.24
CA CYS A 437 4.14 8.38 7.55
C CYS A 437 5.03 9.63 7.44
N THR A 438 5.05 10.26 6.27
CA THR A 438 5.66 11.58 6.03
C THR A 438 4.66 12.54 5.39
N ASN A 439 4.84 13.86 5.53
CA ASN A 439 3.81 14.83 5.12
C ASN A 439 3.80 15.09 3.60
N GLU A 440 4.84 14.65 2.92
CA GLU A 440 5.10 14.84 1.50
C GLU A 440 4.50 13.72 0.63
N LEU A 441 3.90 12.70 1.25
CA LEU A 441 3.28 11.58 0.56
C LEU A 441 2.11 12.02 -0.33
N LEU A 442 2.03 11.40 -1.50
CA LEU A 442 0.90 11.52 -2.44
C LEU A 442 -0.04 10.33 -2.29
N ALA A 443 0.50 9.13 -2.07
CA ALA A 443 -0.25 7.91 -1.87
C ALA A 443 0.34 7.13 -0.69
N TYR A 444 -0.53 6.69 0.22
CA TYR A 444 -0.14 5.88 1.37
C TYR A 444 -1.10 4.69 1.54
N ALA A 445 -0.59 3.46 1.49
CA ALA A 445 -1.42 2.25 1.61
C ALA A 445 -1.27 1.50 2.93
N ASP A 446 -1.97 0.36 3.00
CA ASP A 446 -2.20 -0.47 4.18
C ASP A 446 -2.97 0.28 5.28
N LEU A 447 -3.82 1.23 4.89
CA LEU A 447 -4.59 2.07 5.80
C LEU A 447 -6.00 1.54 6.03
N GLY A 448 -6.43 1.50 7.29
CA GLY A 448 -7.82 1.25 7.65
C GLY A 448 -8.74 2.44 7.33
N PRO A 449 -10.07 2.22 7.21
CA PRO A 449 -11.05 3.28 6.97
C PRO A 449 -10.98 4.47 7.96
N PRO A 450 -10.78 4.27 9.29
CA PRO A 450 -10.58 5.37 10.23
C PRO A 450 -9.37 6.25 9.90
N ALA A 451 -8.24 5.64 9.51
CA ALA A 451 -7.01 6.35 9.17
C ALA A 451 -7.22 7.27 7.98
N MET A 452 -7.91 6.80 6.93
CA MET A 452 -8.24 7.62 5.77
C MET A 452 -9.07 8.85 6.15
N ARG A 453 -10.04 8.70 7.06
CA ARG A 453 -10.88 9.80 7.54
C ARG A 453 -10.07 10.80 8.37
N ILE A 454 -9.17 10.33 9.23
CA ILE A 454 -8.25 11.17 10.00
C ILE A 454 -7.34 11.98 9.07
N ILE A 455 -6.65 11.32 8.12
CA ILE A 455 -5.78 11.97 7.14
C ILE A 455 -6.57 13.04 6.36
N HIS A 456 -7.76 12.70 5.90
CA HIS A 456 -8.59 13.65 5.16
C HIS A 456 -9.00 14.85 6.00
N ASN A 457 -9.45 14.63 7.23
CA ASN A 457 -9.83 15.70 8.12
C ASN A 457 -8.63 16.58 8.49
N ASN A 458 -7.43 16.00 8.63
CA ASN A 458 -6.19 16.76 8.79
C ASN A 458 -5.97 17.73 7.63
N LEU A 459 -5.94 17.21 6.40
CA LEU A 459 -5.70 18.01 5.20
C LEU A 459 -6.78 19.08 5.00
N LYS A 460 -8.05 18.74 5.21
CA LYS A 460 -9.16 19.70 5.15
C LYS A 460 -9.08 20.82 6.18
N SER A 461 -8.51 20.55 7.34
CA SER A 461 -8.31 21.53 8.41
C SER A 461 -6.99 22.29 8.28
N GLY A 462 -6.24 22.13 7.19
CA GLY A 462 -4.91 22.74 7.03
C GLY A 462 -3.85 22.16 7.97
N ARG A 463 -4.09 20.97 8.55
CA ARG A 463 -3.15 20.25 9.41
C ARG A 463 -2.27 19.32 8.58
N ASN A 464 -1.15 18.92 9.17
CA ASN A 464 -0.19 17.99 8.57
C ASN A 464 -0.84 16.62 8.28
N PHE A 465 -0.50 16.02 7.14
CA PHE A 465 -1.00 14.70 6.69
C PHE A 465 -0.88 13.65 7.80
N CYS A 466 0.29 13.56 8.44
CA CYS A 466 0.61 12.55 9.45
C CYS A 466 0.24 12.96 10.89
N LEU A 467 -0.53 14.02 11.10
CA LEU A 467 -0.94 14.39 12.45
C LEU A 467 -1.81 13.28 13.06
N GLY A 468 -1.45 12.81 14.26
CA GLY A 468 -2.12 11.68 14.90
C GLY A 468 -1.74 10.33 14.29
N PHE A 469 -0.61 10.24 13.58
CA PHE A 469 -0.09 8.98 13.07
C PHE A 469 0.21 8.01 14.22
N ASN A 470 -0.44 6.85 14.18
CA ASN A 470 -0.09 5.70 14.99
C ASN A 470 -0.15 4.47 14.09
N ARG A 471 0.96 3.72 14.01
CA ARG A 471 1.11 2.60 13.09
C ARG A 471 0.06 1.51 13.31
N HIS A 472 -0.35 1.26 14.55
CA HIS A 472 -1.30 0.20 14.88
C HIS A 472 -2.73 0.63 14.59
N THR A 473 -3.14 1.84 15.00
CA THR A 473 -4.52 2.30 14.76
C THR A 473 -4.78 2.59 13.28
N TRP A 474 -3.73 2.94 12.52
CA TRP A 474 -3.82 3.21 11.09
C TRP A 474 -3.78 1.96 10.22
N ASP A 475 -3.23 0.82 10.70
CA ASP A 475 -3.16 -0.42 9.92
C ASP A 475 -4.56 -1.00 9.64
N LYS A 476 -4.77 -1.39 8.38
CA LYS A 476 -5.98 -2.07 7.91
C LYS A 476 -6.25 -3.42 8.58
N ASP A 477 -5.20 -4.14 8.99
CA ASP A 477 -5.28 -5.52 9.48
C ASP A 477 -5.24 -5.59 11.00
N ALA A 478 -5.24 -4.44 11.67
CA ALA A 478 -5.22 -4.32 13.12
C ALA A 478 -6.60 -4.63 13.74
N ASN A 479 -7.16 -5.81 13.47
CA ASN A 479 -8.30 -6.35 14.19
C ASN A 479 -7.88 -7.48 15.14
#